data_AF-J3APY9-F1
#
_entry.id   AF-J3APY9-F1
#
_cell.length_a   1.000
_cell.length_b   1.000
_cell.length_c   1.000
_cell.angle_alpha   90.00
_cell.angle_beta   90.00
_cell.angle_gamma   90.00
#
_symmetry.space_group_name_H-M   'P 1'
#
loop_
_entity.id
_entity.type
_entity.pdbx_description
1 polymer ?
#
loop_
_entity_poly.entity_id
_entity_poly.type
_entity_poly.pdbx_seq_one_letter_code
_entity_poly.pdbx_strand_id
1 'polypeptide(L)'
;MADVYIIYAKENRATALKVRDYLSASWSVWLDDFIVGDFNVAIKESIQQAKCVVALYSSFASKPAVTGELSLAEKYQKKIIPLLLDDSDPPYPYGHLSSVDFRSWPGAIDHPTFQLLQKKIGLVVAPRAKPARLAATAGGALALPNVFMSVSSHETQFDPVDALSALRIHATSSILVSAYDLIHSQSRDAMVEEIQTYRDNGGFVLIDSGNYEAHRLNDTRWKPAHLKKVLLNTPHDWAFCFDNMKPSDKFDVAVRQVVRAVERDAKHTSAPMLPIIHIKQNEAGLARLPRIVRAISEQLRPPIIAIPERELGAGLAQRALTVRQIRDELDKLPYYQSIHLLGTGNPWSIAVLAAAGADTFDGLEWCRFAVDPSSERLHHFQHFDFFRAKRLRTDLMDVVDADEDIGYAGKVAFHNLEYYGEFNRLMREMYSTGDTESFALGVTGLKSVELRKLFPGIFL
;
A
#
# COMPACT_ATOMS: atom_id res chain seq x y z
N MET A 1 27.41 -11.41 -16.30
CA MET A 1 26.71 -12.64 -15.87
C MET A 1 25.34 -12.26 -15.32
N ALA A 2 24.31 -12.95 -15.80
CA ALA A 2 22.94 -12.77 -15.33
C ALA A 2 22.74 -13.47 -13.98
N ASP A 3 21.86 -12.92 -13.16
CA ASP A 3 21.44 -13.58 -11.93
C ASP A 3 20.34 -14.61 -12.22
N VAL A 4 19.36 -14.21 -13.04
CA VAL A 4 18.17 -14.99 -13.36
C VAL A 4 18.13 -15.27 -14.85
N TYR A 5 17.94 -16.53 -15.22
CA TYR A 5 17.64 -16.95 -16.59
C TYR A 5 16.17 -17.37 -16.68
N ILE A 6 15.43 -16.92 -17.70
CA ILE A 6 14.03 -17.30 -17.89
C ILE A 6 13.90 -18.34 -19.02
N ILE A 7 13.40 -19.53 -18.67
CA ILE A 7 13.00 -20.58 -19.63
C ILE A 7 11.52 -20.41 -19.94
N TYR A 8 11.16 -20.34 -21.22
CA TYR A 8 9.76 -20.22 -21.64
C TYR A 8 9.54 -20.78 -23.05
N ALA A 9 8.31 -21.22 -23.33
CA ALA A 9 7.88 -21.51 -24.71
C ALA A 9 7.55 -20.20 -25.42
N LYS A 10 7.77 -20.13 -26.74
CA LYS A 10 7.51 -18.91 -27.56
C LYS A 10 6.11 -18.31 -27.34
N GLU A 11 5.10 -19.13 -27.09
CA GLU A 11 3.73 -18.72 -26.81
C GLU A 11 3.59 -17.92 -25.52
N ASN A 12 4.47 -18.17 -24.54
CA ASN A 12 4.48 -17.49 -23.24
C ASN A 12 5.36 -16.22 -23.26
N ARG A 13 5.82 -15.75 -24.44
CA ARG A 13 6.77 -14.64 -24.56
C ARG A 13 6.30 -13.36 -23.87
N ALA A 14 5.02 -13.01 -24.04
CA ALA A 14 4.47 -11.80 -23.42
C ALA A 14 4.59 -11.83 -21.89
N THR A 15 4.26 -12.97 -21.27
CA THR A 15 4.42 -13.20 -19.84
C THR A 15 5.90 -13.18 -19.42
N ALA A 16 6.77 -13.84 -20.19
CA ALA A 16 8.21 -13.88 -19.91
C ALA A 16 8.86 -12.48 -19.92
N LEU A 17 8.53 -11.65 -20.91
CA LEU A 17 8.97 -10.26 -21.01
C LEU A 17 8.51 -9.44 -19.80
N LYS A 18 7.24 -9.56 -19.42
CA LYS A 18 6.69 -8.83 -18.28
C LYS A 18 7.36 -9.23 -16.96
N VAL A 19 7.60 -10.53 -16.76
CA VAL A 19 8.35 -11.03 -15.60
C VAL A 19 9.79 -10.51 -15.62
N ARG A 20 10.47 -10.54 -16.77
CA ARG A 20 11.82 -10.00 -16.93
C ARG A 20 11.88 -8.52 -16.55
N ASP A 21 10.98 -7.70 -17.07
CA ASP A 21 11.01 -6.25 -16.88
C ASP A 21 10.87 -5.87 -15.42
N TYR A 22 9.95 -6.50 -14.69
CA TYR A 22 9.79 -6.28 -13.25
C TYR A 22 10.96 -6.82 -12.41
N LEU A 23 11.50 -7.99 -12.75
CA LEU A 23 12.67 -8.53 -12.05
C LEU A 23 13.95 -7.72 -12.32
N SER A 24 14.04 -7.03 -13.47
CA SER A 24 15.21 -6.25 -13.86
C SER A 24 15.49 -5.05 -12.94
N ALA A 25 14.50 -4.63 -12.14
CA ALA A 25 14.68 -3.61 -11.12
C ALA A 25 15.60 -4.06 -9.97
N SER A 26 15.72 -5.37 -9.72
CA SER A 26 16.43 -5.91 -8.56
C SER A 26 17.47 -6.98 -8.91
N TRP A 27 17.42 -7.57 -10.10
CA TRP A 27 18.37 -8.59 -10.57
C TRP A 27 18.76 -8.33 -12.02
N SER A 28 19.92 -8.84 -12.44
CA SER A 28 20.20 -8.96 -13.87
C SER A 28 19.48 -10.18 -14.43
N VAL A 29 18.57 -9.95 -15.37
CA VAL A 29 17.75 -11.01 -15.95
C VAL A 29 18.14 -11.20 -17.41
N TRP A 30 18.32 -12.46 -17.82
CA TRP A 30 18.57 -12.82 -19.20
C TRP A 30 17.34 -13.46 -19.84
N LEU A 31 17.07 -13.02 -21.07
CA LEU A 31 16.05 -13.55 -21.99
C LEU A 31 16.69 -13.56 -23.41
N ASP A 32 16.25 -14.46 -24.27
CA ASP A 32 16.80 -14.76 -25.60
C ASP A 32 16.58 -13.67 -26.69
N ASP A 33 16.12 -12.47 -26.33
CA ASP A 33 15.68 -11.42 -27.25
C ASP A 33 16.76 -10.87 -28.21
N PHE A 34 18.05 -11.01 -27.88
CA PHE A 34 19.15 -10.37 -28.61
C PHE A 34 20.26 -11.35 -29.04
N ILE A 35 19.97 -12.64 -29.13
CA ILE A 35 20.97 -13.62 -29.56
C ILE A 35 21.30 -13.40 -31.04
N VAL A 36 22.59 -13.25 -31.33
CA VAL A 36 23.15 -13.23 -32.68
C VAL A 36 24.11 -14.41 -32.80
N GLY A 37 23.86 -15.33 -33.73
CA GLY A 37 24.69 -16.53 -33.95
C GLY A 37 24.04 -17.84 -33.49
N ASP A 38 24.84 -18.80 -33.03
CA ASP A 38 24.35 -20.12 -32.62
C ASP A 38 23.63 -20.05 -31.26
N PHE A 39 22.31 -20.23 -31.31
CA PHE A 39 21.42 -20.28 -30.15
C PHE A 39 21.87 -21.31 -29.11
N ASN A 40 22.33 -22.49 -29.53
CA ASN A 40 22.68 -23.57 -28.60
C ASN A 40 23.90 -23.21 -27.75
N VAL A 41 24.89 -22.55 -28.35
CA VAL A 41 26.10 -22.10 -27.63
C VAL A 41 25.71 -20.99 -26.65
N ALA A 42 24.99 -19.97 -27.12
CA ALA A 42 24.57 -18.83 -26.31
C ALA A 42 23.69 -19.25 -25.12
N ILE A 43 22.69 -20.11 -25.34
CA ILE A 43 21.81 -20.65 -24.29
C ILE A 43 22.62 -21.45 -23.27
N LYS A 44 23.47 -22.37 -23.73
CA LYS A 44 24.27 -23.23 -22.86
C LYS A 44 25.18 -22.40 -21.94
N GLU A 45 25.89 -21.42 -22.49
CA GLU A 45 26.76 -20.52 -21.73
C GLU A 45 25.96 -19.65 -20.76
N SER A 46 24.81 -19.12 -21.21
CA SER A 46 23.96 -18.25 -20.39
C SER A 46 23.35 -19.00 -19.20
N ILE A 47 22.81 -20.20 -19.40
CA ILE A 47 22.31 -21.06 -18.31
C ILE A 47 23.46 -21.40 -17.35
N GLN A 48 24.63 -21.77 -17.87
CA GLN A 48 25.79 -22.10 -17.05
C GLN A 48 26.26 -20.92 -16.17
N GLN A 49 26.18 -19.69 -16.68
CA GLN A 49 26.58 -18.48 -15.94
C GLN A 49 25.48 -17.94 -15.01
N ALA A 50 24.21 -18.24 -15.29
CA ALA A 50 23.09 -17.81 -14.46
C ALA A 50 23.18 -18.39 -13.04
N LYS A 51 22.71 -17.65 -12.04
CA LYS A 51 22.72 -18.12 -10.64
C LYS A 51 21.48 -18.97 -10.34
N CYS A 52 20.33 -18.63 -10.92
CA CYS A 52 19.12 -19.44 -10.89
C CYS A 52 18.32 -19.35 -12.19
N VAL A 53 17.32 -20.21 -12.30
CA VAL A 53 16.43 -20.32 -13.45
C VAL A 53 14.98 -20.14 -13.01
N VAL A 54 14.22 -19.33 -13.74
CA VAL A 54 12.76 -19.23 -13.63
C VAL A 54 12.16 -19.90 -14.86
N ALA A 55 11.27 -20.87 -14.69
CA ALA A 55 10.74 -21.67 -15.79
C ALA A 55 9.21 -21.53 -15.88
N LEU A 56 8.69 -21.09 -17.03
CA LEU A 56 7.26 -20.89 -17.25
C LEU A 56 6.62 -22.20 -17.73
N TYR A 57 5.74 -22.79 -16.92
CA TYR A 57 5.00 -24.00 -17.23
C TYR A 57 3.59 -23.66 -17.70
N SER A 58 3.28 -24.06 -18.92
CA SER A 58 1.96 -24.05 -19.53
C SER A 58 1.77 -25.34 -20.33
N SER A 59 0.66 -25.48 -21.05
CA SER A 59 0.42 -26.54 -22.06
C SER A 59 1.54 -26.70 -23.10
N PHE A 60 2.42 -25.69 -23.25
CA PHE A 60 3.58 -25.72 -24.15
C PHE A 60 4.90 -26.13 -23.48
N ALA A 61 4.91 -26.44 -22.19
CA ALA A 61 6.13 -26.71 -21.42
C ALA A 61 6.83 -28.03 -21.80
N SER A 62 6.11 -28.98 -22.41
CA SER A 62 6.66 -30.24 -22.90
C SER A 62 7.45 -30.10 -24.22
N LYS A 63 7.50 -28.89 -24.81
CA LYS A 63 8.26 -28.65 -26.05
C LYS A 63 9.76 -28.87 -25.85
N PRO A 64 10.48 -29.41 -26.85
CA PRO A 64 11.93 -29.69 -26.76
C PRO A 64 12.79 -28.51 -26.35
N ALA A 65 12.43 -27.28 -26.73
CA ALA A 65 13.15 -26.08 -26.31
C ALA A 65 13.13 -25.90 -24.79
N VAL A 66 11.95 -26.03 -24.17
CA VAL A 66 11.77 -25.87 -22.72
C VAL A 66 12.41 -27.05 -21.97
N THR A 67 12.12 -28.29 -22.38
CA THR A 67 12.65 -29.48 -21.71
C THR A 67 14.16 -29.65 -21.87
N GLY A 68 14.71 -29.26 -23.03
CA GLY A 68 16.15 -29.19 -23.26
C GLY A 68 16.86 -28.20 -22.34
N GLU A 69 16.32 -26.98 -22.20
CA GLU A 69 16.88 -25.96 -21.29
C GLU A 69 16.75 -26.36 -19.81
N LEU A 70 15.64 -26.98 -19.40
CA LEU A 70 15.48 -27.53 -18.05
C LEU A 70 16.54 -28.62 -17.76
N SER A 71 16.82 -29.47 -18.75
CA SER A 71 17.84 -30.51 -18.63
C SER A 71 19.26 -29.93 -18.51
N LEU A 72 19.53 -28.82 -19.20
CA LEU A 72 20.78 -28.07 -19.03
C LEU A 72 20.87 -27.41 -17.65
N ALA A 73 19.76 -26.83 -17.16
CA ALA A 73 19.70 -26.23 -15.83
C ALA A 73 19.98 -27.28 -14.74
N GLU A 74 19.40 -28.47 -14.85
CA GLU A 74 19.67 -29.60 -13.95
C GLU A 74 21.14 -30.06 -14.04
N LYS A 75 21.66 -30.24 -15.27
CA LYS A 75 23.06 -30.60 -15.52
C LYS A 75 24.04 -29.62 -14.86
N TYR A 76 23.75 -28.32 -14.90
CA TYR A 76 24.56 -27.27 -14.26
C TYR A 76 24.15 -26.97 -12.82
N GLN A 77 23.31 -27.82 -12.21
CA GLN A 77 22.87 -27.74 -10.82
C GLN A 77 22.25 -26.38 -10.45
N LYS A 78 21.53 -25.77 -11.39
CA LYS A 78 20.83 -24.50 -11.17
C LYS A 78 19.58 -24.72 -10.34
N LYS A 79 19.27 -23.75 -9.48
CA LYS A 79 18.00 -23.73 -8.76
C LYS A 79 16.90 -23.32 -9.75
N ILE A 80 15.95 -24.22 -9.99
CA ILE A 80 14.81 -24.00 -10.89
C ILE A 80 13.61 -23.56 -10.07
N ILE A 81 13.00 -22.44 -10.45
CA ILE A 81 11.80 -21.86 -9.84
C ILE A 81 10.68 -21.91 -10.88
N PRO A 82 9.78 -22.91 -10.84
CA PRO A 82 8.68 -23.01 -11.79
C PRO A 82 7.58 -21.98 -11.54
N LEU A 83 7.01 -21.45 -12.61
CA LEU A 83 5.79 -20.63 -12.63
C LEU A 83 4.69 -21.40 -13.35
N LEU A 84 3.58 -21.72 -12.68
CA LEU A 84 2.44 -22.39 -13.31
C LEU A 84 1.52 -21.35 -13.96
N LEU A 85 1.36 -21.39 -15.27
CA LEU A 85 0.56 -20.43 -16.03
C LEU A 85 -0.84 -20.94 -16.37
N ASP A 86 -1.04 -22.26 -16.41
CA ASP A 86 -2.31 -22.92 -16.66
C ASP A 86 -2.42 -24.24 -15.85
N ASP A 87 -3.49 -25.00 -16.07
CA ASP A 87 -3.79 -26.25 -15.37
C ASP A 87 -3.08 -27.49 -15.98
N SER A 88 -2.18 -27.30 -16.94
CA SER A 88 -1.47 -28.40 -17.59
C SER A 88 -0.43 -29.02 -16.66
N ASP A 89 -0.17 -30.31 -16.84
CA ASP A 89 0.88 -30.99 -16.10
C ASP A 89 2.27 -30.37 -16.39
N PRO A 90 3.11 -30.17 -15.36
CA PRO A 90 4.50 -29.82 -15.55
C PRO A 90 5.24 -30.82 -16.46
N PRO A 91 6.25 -30.39 -17.24
CA PRO A 91 7.01 -31.29 -18.08
C PRO A 91 7.73 -32.34 -17.23
N TYR A 92 7.59 -33.63 -17.56
CA TYR A 92 8.29 -34.71 -16.85
C TYR A 92 9.82 -34.61 -17.04
N PRO A 93 10.65 -34.82 -16.00
CA PRO A 93 10.30 -35.19 -14.61
C PRO A 93 10.11 -33.99 -13.66
N TYR A 94 10.02 -32.76 -14.16
CA TYR A 94 10.15 -31.52 -13.39
C TYR A 94 8.91 -31.10 -12.57
N GLY A 95 7.88 -31.95 -12.45
CA GLY A 95 6.68 -31.68 -11.65
C GLY A 95 6.89 -31.71 -10.12
N HIS A 96 8.01 -32.28 -9.65
CA HIS A 96 8.32 -32.39 -8.22
C HIS A 96 8.88 -31.10 -7.60
N LEU A 97 9.13 -30.06 -8.40
CA LEU A 97 9.74 -28.81 -7.97
C LEU A 97 8.73 -27.87 -7.29
N SER A 98 9.20 -27.09 -6.30
CA SER A 98 8.36 -26.10 -5.63
C SER A 98 8.02 -24.93 -6.55
N SER A 99 6.79 -24.92 -7.07
CA SER A 99 6.31 -23.92 -8.02
C SER A 99 5.69 -22.68 -7.37
N VAL A 100 5.46 -21.64 -8.17
CA VAL A 100 4.64 -20.47 -7.85
C VAL A 100 3.44 -20.47 -8.79
N ASP A 101 2.25 -20.36 -8.23
CA ASP A 101 1.01 -20.38 -9.01
C ASP A 101 0.72 -19.01 -9.64
N PHE A 102 0.96 -18.88 -10.95
CA PHE A 102 0.80 -17.67 -11.74
C PHE A 102 -0.53 -17.61 -12.49
N ARG A 103 -1.40 -18.61 -12.37
CA ARG A 103 -2.70 -18.66 -13.07
C ARG A 103 -3.59 -17.46 -12.77
N SER A 104 -3.53 -16.96 -11.54
CA SER A 104 -4.29 -15.79 -11.07
C SER A 104 -3.53 -14.47 -11.15
N TRP A 105 -2.30 -14.45 -11.69
CA TRP A 105 -1.51 -13.24 -11.73
C TRP A 105 -2.02 -12.28 -12.81
N PRO A 106 -2.55 -11.08 -12.45
CA PRO A 106 -3.08 -10.13 -13.43
C PRO A 106 -1.98 -9.37 -14.17
N GLY A 107 -0.71 -9.70 -13.91
CA GLY A 107 0.43 -8.95 -14.43
C GLY A 107 0.77 -7.70 -13.60
N ALA A 108 0.45 -7.64 -12.31
CA ALA A 108 0.82 -6.53 -11.44
C ALA A 108 2.03 -6.88 -10.56
N ILE A 109 2.98 -5.95 -10.41
CA ILE A 109 4.21 -6.16 -9.62
C ILE A 109 3.96 -6.28 -8.12
N ASP A 110 2.89 -5.64 -7.63
CA ASP A 110 2.48 -5.66 -6.22
C ASP A 110 1.60 -6.86 -5.86
N HIS A 111 1.31 -7.74 -6.83
CA HIS A 111 0.50 -8.92 -6.58
C HIS A 111 1.26 -9.93 -5.68
N PRO A 112 0.60 -10.55 -4.67
CA PRO A 112 1.27 -11.45 -3.72
C PRO A 112 2.01 -12.62 -4.38
N THR A 113 1.50 -13.14 -5.49
CA THR A 113 2.17 -14.17 -6.31
C THR A 113 3.51 -13.70 -6.87
N PHE A 114 3.59 -12.47 -7.39
CA PHE A 114 4.83 -11.93 -7.94
C PHE A 114 5.84 -11.64 -6.83
N GLN A 115 5.38 -11.11 -5.70
CA GLN A 115 6.21 -10.94 -4.51
C GLN A 115 6.75 -12.28 -3.97
N LEU A 116 5.96 -13.37 -4.08
CA LEU A 116 6.43 -14.73 -3.75
C LEU A 116 7.53 -15.20 -4.72
N LEU A 117 7.43 -14.90 -6.01
CA LEU A 117 8.52 -15.15 -6.97
C LEU A 117 9.79 -14.38 -6.57
N GLN A 118 9.67 -13.08 -6.31
CA GLN A 118 10.78 -12.24 -5.84
C GLN A 118 11.41 -12.81 -4.56
N LYS A 119 10.59 -13.28 -3.61
CA LYS A 119 11.04 -13.95 -2.39
C LYS A 119 11.81 -15.22 -2.68
N LYS A 120 11.30 -16.11 -3.54
CA LYS A 120 11.99 -17.36 -3.89
C LYS A 120 13.33 -17.10 -4.60
N ILE A 121 13.41 -16.10 -5.48
CA ILE A 121 14.66 -15.67 -6.10
C ILE A 121 15.61 -15.12 -5.04
N GLY A 122 15.13 -14.23 -4.16
CA GLY A 122 15.91 -13.63 -3.07
C GLY A 122 16.58 -14.65 -2.14
N LEU A 123 15.98 -15.83 -1.96
CA LEU A 123 16.54 -16.93 -1.16
C LEU A 123 17.74 -17.62 -1.82
N VAL A 124 17.87 -17.55 -3.15
CA VAL A 124 18.95 -18.20 -3.91
C VAL A 124 19.93 -17.20 -4.52
N VAL A 125 19.47 -15.96 -4.74
CA VAL A 125 20.23 -14.85 -5.30
C VAL A 125 19.82 -13.56 -4.60
N ALA A 126 20.74 -12.99 -3.83
CA ALA A 126 20.54 -11.68 -3.22
C ALA A 126 20.22 -10.60 -4.28
N PRO A 127 19.23 -9.71 -4.05
CA PRO A 127 18.99 -8.55 -4.90
C PRO A 127 20.23 -7.66 -5.04
N ARG A 128 20.42 -7.07 -6.22
CA ARG A 128 21.51 -6.10 -6.49
C ARG A 128 21.20 -4.69 -6.01
N ALA A 129 19.93 -4.38 -5.83
CA ALA A 129 19.44 -3.07 -5.41
C ALA A 129 18.26 -3.22 -4.45
N LYS A 130 17.99 -2.16 -3.68
CA LYS A 130 16.77 -2.04 -2.89
C LYS A 130 15.54 -2.09 -3.81
N PRO A 131 14.40 -2.62 -3.33
CA PRO A 131 13.19 -2.64 -4.12
C PRO A 131 12.75 -1.22 -4.50
N ALA A 132 12.41 -1.02 -5.77
CA ALA A 132 11.91 0.27 -6.24
C ALA A 132 10.54 0.58 -5.64
N ARG A 133 10.31 1.85 -5.28
CA ARG A 133 9.01 2.31 -4.80
C ARG A 133 7.95 2.11 -5.89
N LEU A 134 6.77 1.68 -5.47
CA LEU A 134 5.63 1.49 -6.36
C LEU A 134 4.95 2.83 -6.68
N ALA A 135 4.60 3.04 -7.94
CA ALA A 135 3.79 4.17 -8.38
C ALA A 135 2.28 3.97 -8.08
N ALA A 136 1.84 2.73 -7.95
CA ALA A 136 0.48 2.35 -7.62
C ALA A 136 0.45 0.97 -6.97
N THR A 137 -0.65 0.66 -6.30
CA THR A 137 -0.95 -0.64 -5.70
C THR A 137 -2.41 -1.03 -6.01
N ALA A 138 -2.88 -2.16 -5.48
CA ALA A 138 -4.16 -2.78 -5.80
C ALA A 138 -4.30 -3.07 -7.30
N GLY A 139 -3.23 -3.55 -7.95
CA GLY A 139 -3.24 -3.78 -9.39
C GLY A 139 -3.37 -2.50 -10.23
N GLY A 140 -3.04 -1.34 -9.66
CA GLY A 140 -3.11 -0.03 -10.31
C GLY A 140 -4.32 0.81 -9.92
N ALA A 141 -5.28 0.26 -9.16
CA ALA A 141 -6.48 0.98 -8.74
C ALA A 141 -6.19 2.11 -7.72
N LEU A 142 -5.07 2.03 -6.98
CA LEU A 142 -4.68 3.03 -6.00
C LEU A 142 -3.27 3.55 -6.27
N ALA A 143 -3.16 4.76 -6.82
CA ALA A 143 -1.88 5.41 -7.04
C ALA A 143 -1.20 5.82 -5.72
N LEU A 144 0.13 5.81 -5.69
CA LEU A 144 0.94 6.11 -4.52
C LEU A 144 1.81 7.37 -4.75
N PRO A 145 1.98 8.21 -3.72
CA PRO A 145 1.35 8.14 -2.41
C PRO A 145 -0.13 8.55 -2.45
N ASN A 146 -0.84 8.27 -1.35
CA ASN A 146 -2.28 8.53 -1.25
C ASN A 146 -2.73 8.91 0.15
N VAL A 147 -3.67 9.86 0.25
CA VAL A 147 -4.41 10.14 1.49
C VAL A 147 -5.86 9.68 1.32
N PHE A 148 -6.28 8.73 2.15
CA PHE A 148 -7.67 8.32 2.27
C PHE A 148 -8.44 9.39 3.05
N MET A 149 -9.55 9.87 2.49
CA MET A 149 -10.44 10.76 3.22
C MET A 149 -11.25 9.91 4.20
N SER A 150 -10.98 10.05 5.50
CA SER A 150 -11.64 9.22 6.50
C SER A 150 -13.07 9.71 6.77
N VAL A 151 -13.96 8.76 7.04
CA VAL A 151 -15.37 8.97 7.40
C VAL A 151 -15.62 8.31 8.74
N SER A 152 -15.95 9.13 9.73
CA SER A 152 -16.26 8.72 11.11
C SER A 152 -17.27 9.67 11.75
N SER A 153 -18.05 9.17 12.69
CA SER A 153 -18.94 10.00 13.53
C SER A 153 -18.20 10.74 14.65
N HIS A 154 -16.92 10.43 14.88
CA HIS A 154 -16.17 10.97 16.01
C HIS A 154 -15.47 12.29 15.70
N GLU A 155 -15.78 13.34 16.47
CA GLU A 155 -15.15 14.68 16.41
C GLU A 155 -15.21 15.36 15.03
N THR A 156 -16.18 15.01 14.19
CA THR A 156 -16.44 15.60 12.88
C THR A 156 -17.58 16.62 12.94
N GLN A 157 -17.71 17.41 11.87
CA GLN A 157 -18.81 18.38 11.70
C GLN A 157 -19.97 17.81 10.87
N PHE A 158 -19.96 16.50 10.59
CA PHE A 158 -20.84 15.83 9.64
C PHE A 158 -21.44 14.57 10.24
N ASP A 159 -22.66 14.22 9.84
CA ASP A 159 -23.08 12.83 9.88
C ASP A 159 -22.24 12.03 8.86
N PRO A 160 -21.80 10.80 9.18
CA PRO A 160 -21.09 9.95 8.24
C PRO A 160 -21.75 9.80 6.85
N VAL A 161 -23.09 9.81 6.76
CA VAL A 161 -23.78 9.73 5.46
C VAL A 161 -23.58 10.99 4.61
N ASP A 162 -23.61 12.17 5.24
CA ASP A 162 -23.38 13.45 4.56
C ASP A 162 -21.93 13.56 4.08
N ALA A 163 -20.98 13.06 4.90
CA ALA A 163 -19.58 12.99 4.53
C ALA A 163 -19.36 12.10 3.30
N LEU A 164 -20.01 10.93 3.24
CA LEU A 164 -19.93 10.04 2.06
C LEU A 164 -20.50 10.72 0.81
N SER A 165 -21.64 11.39 0.93
CA SER A 165 -22.25 12.14 -0.17
C SER A 165 -21.32 13.24 -0.70
N ALA A 166 -20.70 14.03 0.19
CA ALA A 166 -19.74 15.06 -0.19
C ALA A 166 -18.52 14.48 -0.92
N LEU A 167 -17.96 13.37 -0.41
CA LEU A 167 -16.81 12.69 -1.00
C LEU A 167 -17.11 12.08 -2.38
N ARG A 168 -18.34 11.60 -2.58
CA ARG A 168 -18.84 11.12 -3.87
C ARG A 168 -19.03 12.29 -4.85
N ILE A 169 -19.63 13.39 -4.43
CA ILE A 169 -19.86 14.58 -5.27
C ILE A 169 -18.53 15.17 -5.72
N HIS A 170 -17.55 15.28 -4.82
CA HIS A 170 -16.20 15.73 -5.15
C HIS A 170 -15.44 14.72 -6.05
N ALA A 171 -15.91 13.47 -6.16
CA ALA A 171 -15.23 12.39 -6.86
C ALA A 171 -13.78 12.17 -6.36
N THR A 172 -13.63 12.11 -5.03
CA THR A 172 -12.34 11.71 -4.43
C THR A 172 -11.93 10.32 -4.91
N SER A 173 -10.62 10.03 -4.95
CA SER A 173 -10.14 8.74 -5.46
C SER A 173 -10.25 7.61 -4.45
N SER A 174 -10.27 7.93 -3.15
CA SER A 174 -10.21 6.92 -2.10
C SER A 174 -10.73 7.42 -0.74
N ILE A 175 -11.47 6.57 -0.04
CA ILE A 175 -12.01 6.86 1.29
C ILE A 175 -11.69 5.73 2.28
N LEU A 176 -11.62 6.09 3.55
CA LEU A 176 -11.57 5.14 4.66
C LEU A 176 -12.83 5.28 5.51
N VAL A 177 -13.56 4.20 5.74
CA VAL A 177 -14.85 4.24 6.47
C VAL A 177 -14.77 3.43 7.76
N SER A 178 -15.17 4.05 8.86
CA SER A 178 -15.29 3.40 10.17
C SER A 178 -16.28 2.23 10.15
N ALA A 179 -15.80 1.01 10.41
CA ALA A 179 -16.69 -0.14 10.63
C ALA A 179 -17.60 0.04 11.85
N TYR A 180 -17.16 0.81 12.85
CA TYR A 180 -17.97 1.07 14.03
C TYR A 180 -19.25 1.84 13.67
N ASP A 181 -19.12 2.85 12.80
CA ASP A 181 -20.25 3.67 12.37
C ASP A 181 -21.20 2.93 11.45
N LEU A 182 -20.69 2.01 10.62
CA LEU A 182 -21.53 1.12 9.79
C LEU A 182 -22.39 0.16 10.60
N ILE A 183 -22.13 0.01 11.91
CA ILE A 183 -22.98 -0.78 12.82
C ILE A 183 -23.90 0.11 13.65
N HIS A 184 -23.39 1.24 14.13
CA HIS A 184 -24.06 2.04 15.16
C HIS A 184 -24.80 3.26 14.62
N SER A 185 -24.50 3.73 13.41
CA SER A 185 -25.21 4.85 12.80
C SER A 185 -26.68 4.49 12.56
N GLN A 186 -27.57 5.47 12.81
CA GLN A 186 -28.98 5.36 12.44
C GLN A 186 -29.15 5.34 10.91
N SER A 187 -28.22 5.95 10.19
CA SER A 187 -28.21 6.08 8.73
C SER A 187 -27.41 4.98 8.03
N ARG A 188 -27.10 3.86 8.71
CA ARG A 188 -26.18 2.83 8.20
C ARG A 188 -26.57 2.27 6.82
N ASP A 189 -27.87 2.11 6.55
CA ASP A 189 -28.33 1.50 5.30
C ASP A 189 -28.08 2.48 4.14
N ALA A 190 -28.31 3.78 4.37
CA ALA A 190 -27.96 4.85 3.42
C ALA A 190 -26.44 5.00 3.25
N MET A 191 -25.65 4.81 4.32
CA MET A 191 -24.19 4.79 4.20
C MET A 191 -23.71 3.67 3.26
N VAL A 192 -24.29 2.47 3.37
CA VAL A 192 -23.94 1.34 2.49
C VAL A 192 -24.30 1.65 1.03
N GLU A 193 -25.44 2.29 0.78
CA GLU A 193 -25.85 2.72 -0.56
C GLU A 193 -24.90 3.77 -1.15
N GLU A 194 -24.50 4.77 -0.35
CA GLU A 194 -23.52 5.78 -0.75
C GLU A 194 -22.14 5.15 -1.05
N ILE A 195 -21.70 4.18 -0.25
CA ILE A 195 -20.45 3.44 -0.49
C ILE A 195 -20.53 2.63 -1.78
N GLN A 196 -21.65 1.95 -2.03
CA GLN A 196 -21.85 1.20 -3.28
C GLN A 196 -21.75 2.14 -4.49
N THR A 197 -22.50 3.24 -4.46
CA THR A 197 -22.47 4.24 -5.54
C THR A 197 -21.09 4.85 -5.74
N TYR A 198 -20.38 5.15 -4.64
CA TYR A 198 -19.01 5.67 -4.69
C TYR A 198 -18.06 4.71 -5.40
N ARG A 199 -18.17 3.39 -5.14
CA ARG A 199 -17.35 2.36 -5.81
C ARG A 199 -17.73 2.18 -7.27
N ASP A 200 -19.01 2.22 -7.60
CA ASP A 200 -19.48 2.11 -8.99
C ASP A 200 -18.98 3.29 -9.84
N ASN A 201 -18.74 4.45 -9.23
CA ASN A 201 -18.09 5.61 -9.85
C ASN A 201 -16.55 5.49 -9.95
N GLY A 202 -15.97 4.34 -9.56
CA GLY A 202 -14.53 4.08 -9.62
C GLY A 202 -13.74 4.48 -8.37
N GLY A 203 -14.41 4.89 -7.29
CA GLY A 203 -13.78 5.24 -6.03
C GLY A 203 -13.28 4.01 -5.26
N PHE A 204 -12.15 4.14 -4.57
CA PHE A 204 -11.56 3.06 -3.77
C PHE A 204 -11.98 3.11 -2.30
N VAL A 205 -12.50 2.01 -1.75
CA VAL A 205 -13.03 1.95 -0.38
C VAL A 205 -12.21 1.04 0.52
N LEU A 206 -11.71 1.62 1.61
CA LEU A 206 -11.04 0.92 2.70
C LEU A 206 -11.92 0.94 3.97
N ILE A 207 -12.22 -0.23 4.52
CA ILE A 207 -12.94 -0.34 5.80
C ILE A 207 -11.95 -0.39 6.96
N ASP A 208 -12.12 0.49 7.94
CA ASP A 208 -11.34 0.46 9.18
C ASP A 208 -11.90 -0.56 10.19
N SER A 209 -11.07 -0.94 11.17
CA SER A 209 -11.43 -1.87 12.24
C SER A 209 -12.53 -1.36 13.18
N GLY A 210 -12.70 -0.03 13.31
CA GLY A 210 -13.65 0.61 14.24
C GLY A 210 -13.22 0.58 15.72
N ASN A 211 -12.01 0.12 16.03
CA ASN A 211 -11.53 0.07 17.42
C ASN A 211 -11.21 1.47 17.98
N TYR A 212 -10.91 2.45 17.12
CA TYR A 212 -10.66 3.82 17.55
C TYR A 212 -11.90 4.45 18.18
N GLU A 213 -13.04 4.38 17.49
CA GLU A 213 -14.35 4.86 17.95
C GLU A 213 -14.78 4.11 19.22
N ALA A 214 -14.68 2.78 19.23
CA ALA A 214 -15.02 1.97 20.38
C ALA A 214 -14.22 2.36 21.63
N HIS A 215 -12.91 2.59 21.49
CA HIS A 215 -12.07 3.05 22.59
C HIS A 215 -12.48 4.46 23.06
N ARG A 216 -12.72 5.40 22.14
CA ARG A 216 -13.10 6.78 22.47
C ARG A 216 -14.47 6.88 23.14
N LEU A 217 -15.41 6.04 22.73
CA LEU A 217 -16.77 5.98 23.27
C LEU A 217 -16.90 5.00 24.44
N ASN A 218 -15.80 4.39 24.89
CA ASN A 218 -15.76 3.37 25.94
C ASN A 218 -16.72 2.19 25.69
N ASP A 219 -16.95 1.81 24.43
CA ASP A 219 -17.80 0.66 24.10
C ASP A 219 -17.03 -0.66 24.21
N THR A 220 -17.22 -1.36 25.33
CA THR A 220 -16.63 -2.68 25.56
C THR A 220 -17.35 -3.80 24.81
N ARG A 221 -18.46 -3.51 24.10
CA ARG A 221 -19.22 -4.50 23.34
C ARG A 221 -18.72 -4.66 21.91
N TRP A 222 -17.95 -3.69 21.40
CA TRP A 222 -17.29 -3.81 20.11
C TRP A 222 -16.36 -5.03 20.08
N LYS A 223 -16.54 -5.89 19.08
CA LYS A 223 -15.97 -7.25 19.03
C LYS A 223 -15.75 -7.65 17.57
N PRO A 224 -14.87 -8.62 17.28
CA PRO A 224 -14.65 -9.11 15.92
C PRO A 224 -15.93 -9.57 15.18
N ALA A 225 -16.94 -10.04 15.92
CA ALA A 225 -18.24 -10.41 15.34
C ALA A 225 -18.99 -9.22 14.70
N HIS A 226 -18.75 -7.99 15.15
CA HIS A 226 -19.32 -6.79 14.55
C HIS A 226 -18.60 -6.42 13.25
N LEU A 227 -17.25 -6.43 13.25
CA LEU A 227 -16.49 -6.25 12.02
C LEU A 227 -16.88 -7.30 10.97
N LYS A 228 -17.03 -8.57 11.36
CA LYS A 228 -17.56 -9.61 10.47
C LYS A 228 -18.88 -9.21 9.80
N LYS A 229 -19.81 -8.59 10.53
CA LYS A 229 -21.08 -8.14 9.94
C LYS A 229 -20.85 -7.05 8.91
N VAL A 230 -19.94 -6.10 9.16
CA VAL A 230 -19.58 -5.06 8.18
C VAL A 230 -18.97 -5.69 6.93
N LEU A 231 -17.99 -6.58 7.09
CA LEU A 231 -17.32 -7.24 5.96
C LEU A 231 -18.28 -8.03 5.06
N LEU A 232 -19.34 -8.61 5.63
CA LEU A 232 -20.34 -9.37 4.86
C LEU A 232 -21.38 -8.51 4.15
N ASN A 233 -21.63 -7.28 4.63
CA ASN A 233 -22.78 -6.48 4.19
C ASN A 233 -22.38 -5.14 3.55
N THR A 234 -21.12 -4.74 3.60
CA THR A 234 -20.64 -3.47 3.04
C THR A 234 -19.70 -3.73 1.87
N PRO A 235 -19.94 -3.16 0.68
CA PRO A 235 -19.03 -3.29 -0.46
C PRO A 235 -17.71 -2.54 -0.18
N HIS A 236 -16.57 -3.20 -0.44
CA HIS A 236 -15.25 -2.63 -0.16
C HIS A 236 -14.16 -3.24 -1.02
N ASP A 237 -13.05 -2.52 -1.17
CA ASP A 237 -11.88 -2.95 -1.93
C ASP A 237 -10.80 -3.51 -1.00
N TRP A 238 -10.65 -2.92 0.20
CA TRP A 238 -9.79 -3.39 1.28
C TRP A 238 -10.47 -3.25 2.64
N ALA A 239 -9.98 -3.99 3.63
CA ALA A 239 -10.36 -3.80 5.02
C ALA A 239 -9.18 -4.03 5.96
N PHE A 240 -9.12 -3.30 7.06
CA PHE A 240 -8.21 -3.61 8.16
C PHE A 240 -8.76 -4.73 9.04
N CYS A 241 -7.86 -5.60 9.53
CA CYS A 241 -8.23 -6.62 10.49
C CYS A 241 -8.60 -5.99 11.84
N PHE A 242 -9.46 -6.65 12.60
CA PHE A 242 -9.75 -6.24 13.97
C PHE A 242 -8.50 -6.41 14.82
N ASP A 243 -7.90 -5.28 15.21
CA ASP A 243 -6.59 -5.20 15.83
C ASP A 243 -6.59 -5.59 17.32
N ASN A 244 -5.38 -5.74 17.86
CA ASN A 244 -5.14 -5.93 19.27
C ASN A 244 -4.34 -4.73 19.82
N MET A 245 -5.05 -3.79 20.44
CA MET A 245 -4.46 -2.62 21.09
C MET A 245 -3.56 -2.96 22.31
N LYS A 246 -3.52 -4.22 22.75
CA LYS A 246 -2.65 -4.70 23.85
C LYS A 246 -1.73 -5.82 23.34
N PRO A 247 -0.74 -5.51 22.51
CA PRO A 247 0.14 -6.49 21.90
C PRO A 247 1.07 -7.15 22.94
N SER A 248 1.53 -8.37 22.66
CA SER A 248 2.51 -9.05 23.52
C SER A 248 3.89 -8.39 23.49
N ASP A 249 4.60 -8.40 24.62
CA ASP A 249 6.01 -8.00 24.69
C ASP A 249 6.97 -9.02 24.05
N LYS A 250 6.51 -10.24 23.74
CA LYS A 250 7.30 -11.26 23.04
C LYS A 250 7.18 -11.12 21.53
N PHE A 251 8.31 -10.97 20.84
CA PHE A 251 8.38 -10.74 19.38
C PHE A 251 7.52 -11.71 18.57
N ASP A 252 7.76 -13.02 18.70
CA ASP A 252 7.04 -14.02 17.90
C ASP A 252 5.54 -14.08 18.22
N VAL A 253 5.18 -13.75 19.46
CA VAL A 253 3.77 -13.72 19.87
C VAL A 253 3.08 -12.51 19.26
N ALA A 254 3.71 -11.33 19.27
CA ALA A 254 3.18 -10.11 18.65
C ALA A 254 2.94 -10.31 17.14
N VAL A 255 3.93 -10.88 16.44
CA VAL A 255 3.81 -11.19 15.00
C VAL A 255 2.66 -12.18 14.76
N ARG A 256 2.60 -13.29 15.51
CA ARG A 256 1.51 -14.27 15.38
C ARG A 256 0.12 -13.70 15.70
N GLN A 257 0.02 -12.75 16.63
CA GLN A 257 -1.25 -12.11 16.97
C GLN A 257 -1.81 -11.34 15.76
N VAL A 258 -0.98 -10.58 15.06
CA VAL A 258 -1.39 -9.83 13.86
C VAL A 258 -1.72 -10.78 12.71
N VAL A 259 -0.86 -11.77 12.44
CA VAL A 259 -1.11 -12.78 11.40
C VAL A 259 -2.45 -13.49 11.62
N ARG A 260 -2.72 -13.95 12.84
CA ARG A 260 -3.99 -14.60 13.19
C ARG A 260 -5.19 -13.66 13.08
N ALA A 261 -5.04 -12.37 13.37
CA ALA A 261 -6.13 -11.40 13.21
C ALA A 261 -6.51 -11.26 11.73
N VAL A 262 -5.51 -11.12 10.86
CA VAL A 262 -5.70 -11.08 9.40
C VAL A 262 -6.34 -12.37 8.89
N GLU A 263 -5.79 -13.54 9.23
CA GLU A 263 -6.33 -14.84 8.81
C GLU A 263 -7.75 -15.10 9.34
N ARG A 264 -8.08 -14.60 10.54
CA ARG A 264 -9.42 -14.71 11.11
C ARG A 264 -10.43 -13.94 10.26
N ASP A 265 -10.14 -12.67 9.98
CA ASP A 265 -11.10 -11.76 9.36
C ASP A 265 -11.16 -11.92 7.83
N ALA A 266 -10.06 -12.34 7.20
CA ALA A 266 -10.01 -12.66 5.76
C ALA A 266 -11.00 -13.77 5.36
N LYS A 267 -11.51 -14.57 6.31
CA LYS A 267 -12.56 -15.58 6.05
C LYS A 267 -13.93 -14.98 5.76
N HIS A 268 -14.08 -13.66 5.90
CA HIS A 268 -15.36 -12.96 5.82
C HIS A 268 -15.43 -11.95 4.68
N THR A 269 -14.40 -11.89 3.83
CA THR A 269 -14.38 -11.05 2.62
C THR A 269 -13.45 -11.68 1.57
N SER A 270 -13.70 -11.40 0.29
CA SER A 270 -12.76 -11.69 -0.80
C SER A 270 -11.72 -10.58 -0.99
N ALA A 271 -11.95 -9.40 -0.42
CA ALA A 271 -11.01 -8.29 -0.43
C ALA A 271 -9.77 -8.60 0.41
N PRO A 272 -8.60 -8.06 0.05
CA PRO A 272 -7.42 -8.12 0.90
C PRO A 272 -7.68 -7.59 2.32
N MET A 273 -7.38 -8.43 3.30
CA MET A 273 -7.41 -8.10 4.73
C MET A 273 -6.03 -7.59 5.18
N LEU A 274 -5.98 -6.37 5.69
CA LEU A 274 -4.75 -5.63 5.92
C LEU A 274 -4.37 -5.63 7.41
N PRO A 275 -3.09 -5.83 7.76
CA PRO A 275 -2.66 -5.84 9.15
C PRO A 275 -2.55 -4.43 9.73
N ILE A 276 -3.00 -4.27 10.97
CA ILE A 276 -2.68 -3.13 11.85
C ILE A 276 -1.67 -3.61 12.90
N ILE A 277 -0.57 -2.87 13.06
CA ILE A 277 0.50 -3.19 14.02
C ILE A 277 0.46 -2.20 15.17
N HIS A 278 0.21 -2.73 16.36
CA HIS A 278 0.42 -2.02 17.63
C HIS A 278 1.68 -2.51 18.32
N ILE A 279 2.29 -1.60 19.10
CA ILE A 279 3.33 -1.92 20.07
C ILE A 279 2.98 -1.32 21.42
N LYS A 280 3.73 -1.70 22.45
CA LYS A 280 3.73 -0.94 23.70
C LYS A 280 4.53 0.34 23.47
N GLN A 281 3.96 1.49 23.82
CA GLN A 281 4.58 2.81 23.62
C GLN A 281 5.69 3.07 24.65
N ASN A 282 6.79 2.34 24.50
CA ASN A 282 8.02 2.52 25.25
C ASN A 282 9.23 2.26 24.34
N GLU A 283 10.43 2.54 24.84
CA GLU A 283 11.68 2.38 24.08
C GLU A 283 11.84 0.96 23.51
N ALA A 284 11.54 -0.07 24.31
CA ALA A 284 11.64 -1.46 23.88
C ALA A 284 10.64 -1.80 22.76
N GLY A 285 9.42 -1.26 22.80
CA GLY A 285 8.41 -1.42 21.78
C GLY A 285 8.77 -0.73 20.47
N LEU A 286 9.28 0.50 20.54
CA LEU A 286 9.75 1.26 19.37
C LEU A 286 10.93 0.57 18.71
N ALA A 287 11.92 0.13 19.49
CA ALA A 287 13.14 -0.51 18.97
C ALA A 287 12.87 -1.81 18.19
N ARG A 288 11.80 -2.54 18.53
CA ARG A 288 11.41 -3.78 17.84
C ARG A 288 10.43 -3.59 16.68
N LEU A 289 9.77 -2.43 16.58
CA LEU A 289 8.72 -2.17 15.59
C LEU A 289 9.19 -2.45 14.14
N PRO A 290 10.35 -1.94 13.66
CA PRO A 290 10.83 -2.23 12.30
C PRO A 290 10.90 -3.73 11.97
N ARG A 291 11.43 -4.53 12.92
CA ARG A 291 11.57 -5.98 12.74
C ARG A 291 10.22 -6.71 12.76
N ILE A 292 9.27 -6.24 13.58
CA ILE A 292 7.90 -6.77 13.61
C ILE A 292 7.22 -6.52 12.26
N VAL A 293 7.32 -5.30 11.74
CA VAL A 293 6.75 -4.91 10.43
C VAL A 293 7.30 -5.79 9.32
N ARG A 294 8.63 -5.98 9.25
CA ARG A 294 9.24 -6.88 8.26
C ARG A 294 8.74 -8.32 8.39
N ALA A 295 8.74 -8.88 9.61
CA ALA A 295 8.32 -10.26 9.84
C ALA A 295 6.85 -10.52 9.46
N ILE A 296 5.99 -9.51 9.61
CA ILE A 296 4.60 -9.55 9.15
C ILE A 296 4.52 -9.48 7.63
N SER A 297 5.29 -8.58 6.99
CA SER A 297 5.38 -8.52 5.52
C SER A 297 5.84 -9.85 4.91
N GLU A 298 6.85 -10.49 5.49
CA GLU A 298 7.39 -11.76 4.97
C GLU A 298 6.38 -12.91 4.98
N GLN A 299 5.46 -12.90 5.95
CA GLN A 299 4.43 -13.92 6.13
C GLN A 299 3.18 -13.64 5.32
N LEU A 300 2.68 -12.40 5.38
CA LEU A 300 1.38 -12.04 4.79
C LEU A 300 1.50 -11.46 3.39
N ARG A 301 2.61 -10.77 3.05
CA ARG A 301 2.77 -10.00 1.80
C ARG A 301 1.54 -9.14 1.47
N PRO A 302 1.05 -8.32 2.43
CA PRO A 302 -0.15 -7.53 2.21
C PRO A 302 0.14 -6.36 1.27
N PRO A 303 -0.87 -5.81 0.56
CA PRO A 303 -0.68 -4.60 -0.24
C PRO A 303 -0.10 -3.42 0.55
N ILE A 304 -0.59 -3.20 1.78
CA ILE A 304 -0.08 -2.20 2.72
C ILE A 304 0.00 -2.78 4.13
N ILE A 305 0.88 -2.25 4.98
CA ILE A 305 0.92 -2.53 6.41
C ILE A 305 0.62 -1.24 7.17
N ALA A 306 -0.40 -1.28 8.05
CA ALA A 306 -0.83 -0.12 8.81
C ALA A 306 -0.19 -0.04 10.18
N ILE A 307 0.23 1.17 10.54
CA ILE A 307 0.79 1.51 11.84
C ILE A 307 0.12 2.82 12.29
N PRO A 308 -0.52 2.86 13.46
CA PRO A 308 -1.03 4.11 13.98
C PRO A 308 0.10 5.10 14.25
N GLU A 309 -0.09 6.35 13.85
CA GLU A 309 0.96 7.38 13.93
C GLU A 309 1.51 7.52 15.37
N ARG A 310 0.63 7.37 16.35
CA ARG A 310 0.97 7.40 17.78
C ARG A 310 1.98 6.33 18.20
N GLU A 311 2.03 5.20 17.51
CA GLU A 311 2.96 4.10 17.80
C GLU A 311 4.39 4.37 17.30
N LEU A 312 4.61 5.45 16.53
CA LEU A 312 5.91 5.78 15.96
C LEU A 312 6.81 6.60 16.90
N GLY A 313 6.29 7.02 18.06
CA GLY A 313 7.02 7.73 19.10
C GLY A 313 6.53 9.17 19.35
N ALA A 314 7.28 9.87 20.21
CA ALA A 314 6.93 11.20 20.69
C ALA A 314 7.39 12.31 19.74
N GLY A 315 6.44 13.08 19.21
CA GLY A 315 6.70 14.21 18.30
C GLY A 315 7.10 13.79 16.88
N LEU A 316 6.96 14.71 15.91
CA LEU A 316 7.11 14.40 14.50
C LEU A 316 8.53 13.92 14.13
N ALA A 317 9.58 14.46 14.78
CA ALA A 317 10.97 14.07 14.49
C ALA A 317 11.24 12.59 14.81
N GLN A 318 10.81 12.12 15.99
CA GLN A 318 10.94 10.72 16.36
C GLN A 318 10.09 9.83 15.46
N ARG A 319 8.87 10.26 15.12
CA ARG A 319 7.99 9.51 14.21
C ARG A 319 8.62 9.32 12.83
N ALA A 320 9.20 10.39 12.26
CA ALA A 320 9.91 10.34 10.98
C ALA A 320 11.12 9.42 11.03
N LEU A 321 11.92 9.48 12.10
CA LEU A 321 13.04 8.57 12.30
C LEU A 321 12.57 7.10 12.37
N THR A 322 11.51 6.82 13.12
CA THR A 322 10.95 5.46 13.23
C THR A 322 10.44 4.97 11.88
N VAL A 323 9.76 5.80 11.08
CA VAL A 323 9.32 5.43 9.72
C VAL A 323 10.53 5.14 8.82
N ARG A 324 11.60 5.94 8.88
CA ARG A 324 12.84 5.67 8.14
C ARG A 324 13.44 4.33 8.54
N GLN A 325 13.50 4.01 9.84
CA GLN A 325 13.99 2.72 10.32
C GLN A 325 13.12 1.53 9.85
N ILE A 326 11.79 1.71 9.79
CA ILE A 326 10.88 0.71 9.23
C ILE A 326 11.16 0.52 7.75
N ARG A 327 11.29 1.60 6.98
CA ARG A 327 11.65 1.56 5.56
C ARG A 327 12.98 0.85 5.34
N ASP A 328 14.01 1.17 6.11
CA ASP A 328 15.32 0.51 6.01
C ASP A 328 15.25 -1.00 6.30
N GLU A 329 14.36 -1.43 7.20
CA GLU A 329 14.15 -2.85 7.49
C GLU A 329 13.34 -3.55 6.39
N LEU A 330 12.37 -2.87 5.78
CA LEU A 330 11.59 -3.35 4.63
C LEU A 330 12.41 -3.38 3.33
N ASP A 331 13.37 -2.48 3.15
CA ASP A 331 14.30 -2.46 2.01
C ASP A 331 15.20 -3.71 1.93
N LYS A 332 15.26 -4.50 3.01
CA LYS A 332 15.93 -5.81 3.05
C LYS A 332 15.13 -6.91 2.37
N LEU A 333 13.85 -6.65 2.07
CA LEU A 333 12.99 -7.57 1.35
C LEU A 333 13.27 -7.49 -0.16
N PRO A 334 13.06 -8.59 -0.91
CA PRO A 334 13.25 -8.61 -2.35
C PRO A 334 12.09 -7.96 -3.13
N TYR A 335 11.10 -7.39 -2.43
CA TYR A 335 9.94 -6.71 -2.99
C TYR A 335 9.62 -5.48 -2.15
N TYR A 336 8.91 -4.51 -2.75
CA TYR A 336 8.51 -3.30 -2.05
C TYR A 336 7.26 -3.56 -1.21
N GLN A 337 7.33 -3.25 0.09
CA GLN A 337 6.17 -3.25 0.98
C GLN A 337 5.78 -1.79 1.28
N SER A 338 4.52 -1.45 0.99
CA SER A 338 3.99 -0.13 1.29
C SER A 338 3.61 0.02 2.76
N ILE A 339 3.84 1.21 3.32
CA ILE A 339 3.53 1.59 4.70
C ILE A 339 2.31 2.53 4.71
N HIS A 340 1.31 2.19 5.53
CA HIS A 340 0.16 3.04 5.81
C HIS A 340 0.26 3.61 7.22
N LEU A 341 0.05 4.92 7.38
CA LEU A 341 0.03 5.58 8.69
C LEU A 341 -1.40 5.95 9.07
N LEU A 342 -1.89 5.34 10.17
CA LEU A 342 -3.27 5.57 10.61
C LEU A 342 -3.40 6.90 11.36
N GLY A 343 -4.37 7.71 10.94
CA GLY A 343 -4.75 8.98 11.58
C GLY A 343 -3.75 10.11 11.36
N THR A 344 -3.08 10.13 10.20
CA THR A 344 -2.12 11.15 9.78
C THR A 344 -2.70 11.99 8.63
N GLY A 345 -3.63 12.90 8.92
CA GLY A 345 -4.20 13.79 7.88
C GLY A 345 -3.56 15.17 7.79
N ASN A 346 -2.73 15.56 8.76
CA ASN A 346 -2.08 16.88 8.75
C ASN A 346 -1.04 17.01 7.62
N PRO A 347 -1.15 17.99 6.70
CA PRO A 347 -0.28 18.10 5.53
C PRO A 347 1.21 18.19 5.84
N TRP A 348 1.60 18.92 6.89
CA TRP A 348 3.00 19.01 7.31
C TRP A 348 3.54 17.67 7.81
N SER A 349 2.72 16.94 8.57
CA SER A 349 3.09 15.61 9.07
C SER A 349 3.22 14.63 7.91
N ILE A 350 2.27 14.64 6.97
CA ILE A 350 2.31 13.82 5.76
C ILE A 350 3.58 14.11 4.96
N ALA A 351 3.93 15.37 4.72
CA ALA A 351 5.10 15.73 3.91
C ALA A 351 6.40 15.16 4.49
N VAL A 352 6.60 15.27 5.81
CA VAL A 352 7.78 14.72 6.47
C VAL A 352 7.77 13.19 6.50
N LEU A 353 6.62 12.57 6.79
CA LEU A 353 6.51 11.11 6.93
C LEU A 353 6.55 10.39 5.57
N ALA A 354 6.05 11.02 4.50
CA ALA A 354 6.19 10.56 3.12
C ALA A 354 7.67 10.54 2.70
N ALA A 355 8.40 11.64 2.96
CA ALA A 355 9.85 11.72 2.74
C ALA A 355 10.63 10.66 3.55
N ALA A 356 10.16 10.34 4.76
CA ALA A 356 10.75 9.31 5.61
C ALA A 356 10.51 7.88 5.09
N GLY A 357 9.50 7.64 4.26
CA GLY A 357 9.26 6.35 3.63
C GLY A 357 7.85 5.77 3.73
N ALA A 358 6.89 6.49 4.32
CA ALA A 358 5.48 6.12 4.29
C ALA A 358 4.92 6.14 2.86
N ASP A 359 3.75 5.57 2.60
CA ASP A 359 3.17 5.50 1.24
C ASP A 359 1.71 5.93 1.22
N THR A 360 0.94 5.56 2.24
CA THR A 360 -0.46 5.98 2.36
C THR A 360 -0.78 6.48 3.75
N PHE A 361 -1.79 7.33 3.82
CA PHE A 361 -2.23 8.01 5.03
C PHE A 361 -3.75 8.04 5.06
N ASP A 362 -4.34 8.24 6.22
CA ASP A 362 -5.76 8.57 6.34
C ASP A 362 -5.94 9.67 7.40
N GLY A 363 -7.04 10.40 7.32
CA GLY A 363 -7.34 11.43 8.30
C GLY A 363 -8.72 12.06 8.12
N LEU A 364 -9.19 12.67 9.20
CA LEU A 364 -10.46 13.40 9.28
C LEU A 364 -10.26 14.90 9.05
N GLU A 365 -9.03 15.35 8.81
CA GLU A 365 -8.64 16.76 8.76
C GLU A 365 -9.41 17.53 7.69
N TRP A 366 -9.79 16.88 6.58
CA TRP A 366 -10.62 17.45 5.51
C TRP A 366 -12.01 17.90 5.98
N CYS A 367 -12.55 17.33 7.07
CA CYS A 367 -13.88 17.66 7.59
C CYS A 367 -13.87 18.16 9.05
N ARG A 368 -12.69 18.28 9.68
CA ARG A 368 -12.54 18.73 11.07
C ARG A 368 -11.99 20.15 11.22
N PHE A 369 -11.21 20.60 10.24
CA PHE A 369 -10.49 21.87 10.30
C PHE A 369 -10.83 22.73 9.09
N ALA A 370 -10.38 23.97 9.09
CA ALA A 370 -10.30 24.80 7.89
C ALA A 370 -8.85 24.89 7.45
N VAL A 371 -8.55 24.56 6.19
CA VAL A 371 -7.19 24.69 5.65
C VAL A 371 -6.90 26.10 5.16
N ASP A 372 -5.72 26.63 5.52
CA ASP A 372 -5.13 27.81 4.89
C ASP A 372 -4.19 27.36 3.77
N PRO A 373 -4.61 27.42 2.50
CA PRO A 373 -3.81 26.92 1.37
C PRO A 373 -2.54 27.75 1.14
N SER A 374 -2.43 28.95 1.70
CA SER A 374 -1.22 29.77 1.56
C SER A 374 -0.10 29.36 2.51
N SER A 375 -0.44 28.75 3.66
CA SER A 375 0.53 28.33 4.67
C SER A 375 0.52 26.83 4.94
N GLU A 376 -0.36 26.08 4.26
CA GLU A 376 -0.51 24.63 4.34
C GLU A 376 -0.88 24.17 5.76
N ARG A 377 -1.54 25.05 6.52
CA ARG A 377 -1.87 24.85 7.93
C ARG A 377 -3.34 24.58 8.13
N LEU A 378 -3.61 23.76 9.14
CA LEU A 378 -4.96 23.49 9.62
C LEU A 378 -5.29 24.44 10.76
N HIS A 379 -6.45 25.07 10.66
CA HIS A 379 -6.98 26.01 11.62
C HIS A 379 -8.31 25.51 12.17
N HIS A 380 -8.75 26.14 13.27
CA HIS A 380 -10.08 25.89 13.80
C HIS A 380 -11.14 26.02 12.69
N PHE A 381 -12.14 25.13 12.69
CA PHE A 381 -13.14 25.02 11.62
C PHE A 381 -13.82 26.36 11.28
N GLN A 382 -14.08 27.17 12.30
CA GLN A 382 -14.71 28.50 12.17
C GLN A 382 -13.84 29.56 11.48
N HIS A 383 -12.56 29.29 11.23
CA HIS A 383 -11.65 30.24 10.58
C HIS A 383 -11.77 30.23 9.05
N PHE A 384 -12.66 29.40 8.47
CA PHE A 384 -12.83 29.26 7.02
C PHE A 384 -13.02 30.59 6.29
N ASP A 385 -13.71 31.57 6.89
CA ASP A 385 -13.95 32.88 6.27
C ASP A 385 -12.66 33.64 5.93
N PHE A 386 -11.55 33.37 6.64
CA PHE A 386 -10.24 33.93 6.31
C PHE A 386 -9.59 33.31 5.07
N PHE A 387 -10.02 32.12 4.66
CA PHE A 387 -9.33 31.28 3.67
C PHE A 387 -10.15 31.02 2.40
N ARG A 388 -11.47 31.21 2.43
CA ARG A 388 -12.41 30.90 1.31
C ARG A 388 -12.02 31.49 -0.05
N ALA A 389 -11.26 32.59 -0.07
CA ALA A 389 -10.83 33.29 -1.28
C ALA A 389 -9.31 33.18 -1.57
N LYS A 390 -8.57 32.37 -0.80
CA LYS A 390 -7.11 32.28 -0.89
C LYS A 390 -6.60 31.22 -1.86
N ARG A 391 -7.48 30.46 -2.51
CA ARG A 391 -7.12 29.47 -3.53
C ARG A 391 -7.59 29.92 -4.91
N LEU A 392 -6.94 29.40 -5.96
CA LEU A 392 -7.48 29.49 -7.31
C LEU A 392 -8.89 28.90 -7.32
N ARG A 393 -9.84 29.68 -7.82
CA ARG A 393 -11.26 29.32 -7.84
C ARG A 393 -11.49 28.22 -8.86
N THR A 394 -12.25 27.20 -8.48
CA THR A 394 -12.59 26.05 -9.32
C THR A 394 -14.09 26.00 -9.60
N ASP A 395 -14.48 25.40 -10.72
CA ASP A 395 -15.89 25.31 -11.14
C ASP A 395 -16.77 24.63 -10.07
N LEU A 396 -16.23 23.65 -9.34
CA LEU A 396 -16.92 22.99 -8.23
C LEU A 396 -17.27 24.01 -7.13
N MET A 397 -16.33 24.89 -6.77
CA MET A 397 -16.56 25.87 -5.72
C MET A 397 -17.57 26.95 -6.13
N ASP A 398 -17.71 27.25 -7.43
CA ASP A 398 -18.78 28.12 -7.93
C ASP A 398 -20.16 27.51 -7.71
N VAL A 399 -20.31 26.22 -8.00
CA VAL A 399 -21.56 25.48 -7.73
C VAL A 399 -21.83 25.42 -6.22
N VAL A 400 -20.81 25.08 -5.42
CA VAL A 400 -20.93 24.95 -3.96
C VAL A 400 -21.29 26.28 -3.28
N ASP A 401 -20.72 27.39 -3.74
CA ASP A 401 -21.02 28.71 -3.18
C ASP A 401 -22.45 29.16 -3.51
N ALA A 402 -22.93 28.86 -4.72
CA ALA A 402 -24.22 29.26 -5.25
C ALA A 402 -25.39 28.41 -4.72
N ASP A 403 -25.13 27.17 -4.29
CA ASP A 403 -26.13 26.29 -3.70
C ASP A 403 -26.44 26.71 -2.25
N GLU A 404 -27.69 27.10 -2.01
CA GLU A 404 -28.17 27.53 -0.68
C GLU A 404 -28.42 26.34 0.26
N ASP A 405 -28.59 25.12 -0.26
CA ASP A 405 -28.80 23.92 0.54
C ASP A 405 -27.48 23.40 1.15
N ILE A 406 -26.33 23.82 0.59
CA ILE A 406 -25.01 23.49 1.14
C ILE A 406 -24.69 24.43 2.29
N GLY A 407 -24.87 23.94 3.52
CA GLY A 407 -24.52 24.66 4.73
C GLY A 407 -23.02 24.92 4.90
N TYR A 408 -22.67 25.72 5.91
CA TYR A 408 -21.29 26.13 6.21
C TYR A 408 -20.31 24.95 6.22
N ALA A 409 -20.66 23.86 6.91
CA ALA A 409 -19.79 22.70 7.02
C ALA A 409 -19.43 22.12 5.65
N GLY A 410 -20.42 21.94 4.76
CA GLY A 410 -20.21 21.47 3.39
C GLY A 410 -19.27 22.39 2.60
N LYS A 411 -19.42 23.72 2.73
CA LYS A 411 -18.53 24.69 2.09
C LYS A 411 -17.07 24.54 2.56
N VAL A 412 -16.85 24.35 3.87
CA VAL A 412 -15.49 24.09 4.40
C VAL A 412 -14.94 22.77 3.87
N ALA A 413 -15.74 21.71 3.87
CA ALA A 413 -15.31 20.40 3.40
C ALA A 413 -14.91 20.42 1.93
N PHE A 414 -15.74 20.97 1.03
CA PHE A 414 -15.38 21.05 -0.39
C PHE A 414 -14.13 21.89 -0.62
N HIS A 415 -13.96 23.02 0.08
CA HIS A 415 -12.72 23.80 0.05
C HIS A 415 -11.48 22.98 0.46
N ASN A 416 -11.60 22.20 1.53
CA ASN A 416 -10.52 21.34 2.00
C ASN A 416 -10.25 20.16 1.04
N LEU A 417 -11.28 19.53 0.48
CA LEU A 417 -11.13 18.41 -0.46
C LEU A 417 -10.42 18.86 -1.73
N GLU A 418 -10.79 20.03 -2.22
CA GLU A 418 -10.15 20.72 -3.34
C GLU A 418 -8.65 20.92 -3.07
N TYR A 419 -8.29 21.38 -1.87
CA TYR A 419 -6.90 21.45 -1.40
C TYR A 419 -6.22 20.07 -1.35
N TYR A 420 -6.83 19.05 -0.74
CA TYR A 420 -6.23 17.71 -0.63
C TYR A 420 -6.06 17.04 -2.00
N GLY A 421 -6.91 17.35 -3.00
CA GLY A 421 -6.76 16.90 -4.37
C GLY A 421 -5.46 17.40 -5.00
N GLU A 422 -5.15 18.69 -4.86
CA GLU A 422 -3.89 19.28 -5.32
C GLU A 422 -2.69 18.81 -4.51
N PHE A 423 -2.82 18.75 -3.18
CA PHE A 423 -1.77 18.23 -2.30
C PHE A 423 -1.37 16.80 -2.68
N ASN A 424 -2.35 15.92 -2.95
CA ASN A 424 -2.09 14.56 -3.43
C ASN A 424 -1.38 14.54 -4.79
N ARG A 425 -1.73 15.45 -5.72
CA ARG A 425 -1.04 15.57 -7.01
C ARG A 425 0.44 15.95 -6.82
N LEU A 426 0.72 16.96 -6.00
CA LEU A 426 2.08 17.40 -5.69
C LEU A 426 2.88 16.30 -4.96
N MET A 427 2.26 15.58 -4.03
CA MET A 427 2.88 14.47 -3.33
C MET A 427 3.25 13.31 -4.28
N ARG A 428 2.45 13.06 -5.32
CA ARG A 428 2.77 12.07 -6.37
C ARG A 428 3.92 12.51 -7.27
N GLU A 429 3.96 13.80 -7.62
CA GLU A 429 5.07 14.39 -8.36
C GLU A 429 6.40 14.30 -7.57
N MET A 430 6.34 14.50 -6.26
CA MET A 430 7.49 14.27 -5.38
C MET A 430 8.00 12.81 -5.45
N TYR A 431 7.11 11.81 -5.47
CA TYR A 431 7.53 10.40 -5.55
C TYR A 431 8.11 10.03 -6.91
N SER A 432 7.60 10.60 -8.00
CA SER A 432 8.10 10.31 -9.35
C SER A 432 9.47 10.94 -9.61
N THR A 433 9.71 12.14 -9.06
CA THR A 433 10.97 12.89 -9.22
C THR A 433 12.02 12.55 -8.16
N GLY A 434 11.59 12.06 -6.99
CA GLY A 434 12.45 11.84 -5.82
C GLY A 434 12.79 13.13 -5.06
N ASP A 435 12.16 14.27 -5.39
CA ASP A 435 12.48 15.58 -4.81
C ASP A 435 11.76 15.83 -3.47
N THR A 436 12.10 15.00 -2.48
CA THR A 436 11.41 15.01 -1.17
C THR A 436 11.67 16.27 -0.36
N GLU A 437 12.85 16.87 -0.49
CA GLU A 437 13.18 18.10 0.25
C GLU A 437 12.41 19.30 -0.31
N SER A 438 12.40 19.52 -1.64
CA SER A 438 11.68 20.68 -2.19
C SER A 438 10.19 20.63 -1.91
N PHE A 439 9.57 19.44 -1.98
CA PHE A 439 8.18 19.27 -1.57
C PHE A 439 7.98 19.63 -0.09
N ALA A 440 8.80 19.10 0.81
CA ALA A 440 8.68 19.40 2.24
C ALA A 440 8.92 20.89 2.55
N LEU A 441 9.83 21.56 1.83
CA LEU A 441 10.05 23.01 1.95
C LEU A 441 8.82 23.79 1.48
N GLY A 442 8.24 23.41 0.34
CA GLY A 442 7.01 24.02 -0.18
C GLY A 442 5.84 23.90 0.79
N VAL A 443 5.65 22.71 1.37
CA VAL A 443 4.55 22.44 2.31
C VAL A 443 4.78 23.12 3.67
N THR A 444 6.00 23.07 4.22
CA THR A 444 6.24 23.57 5.59
C THR A 444 6.62 25.05 5.64
N GLY A 445 7.05 25.64 4.53
CA GLY A 445 7.64 26.99 4.50
C GLY A 445 8.94 27.13 5.31
N LEU A 446 9.50 26.02 5.82
CA LEU A 446 10.77 26.02 6.53
C LEU A 446 11.94 26.19 5.57
N LYS A 447 13.09 26.60 6.09
CA LYS A 447 14.35 26.59 5.32
C LYS A 447 14.98 25.20 5.34
N SER A 448 15.70 24.86 4.28
CA SER A 448 16.45 23.59 4.16
C SER A 448 17.30 23.27 5.40
N VAL A 449 18.05 24.25 5.91
CA VAL A 449 18.88 24.07 7.11
C VAL A 449 18.06 23.73 8.36
N GLU A 450 16.88 24.33 8.52
CA GLU A 450 15.99 24.07 9.66
C GLU A 450 15.37 22.68 9.55
N LEU A 451 14.90 22.32 8.34
CA LEU A 451 14.30 21.03 8.04
C LEU A 451 15.29 19.88 8.30
N ARG A 452 16.53 19.98 7.79
CA ARG A 452 17.60 18.99 8.02
C ARG A 452 18.00 18.89 9.49
N LYS A 453 17.99 20.01 10.23
CA LYS A 453 18.27 20.03 11.67
C LYS A 453 17.16 19.34 12.48
N LEU A 454 15.89 19.54 12.11
CA LEU A 454 14.75 18.93 12.78
C LEU A 454 14.59 17.44 12.45
N PHE A 455 14.92 17.04 11.22
CA PHE A 455 14.72 15.69 10.69
C PHE A 455 16.03 15.10 10.11
N PRO A 456 17.04 14.86 10.96
CA PRO A 456 18.32 14.35 10.50
C PRO A 456 18.17 12.96 9.86
N GLY A 457 18.81 12.76 8.70
CA GLY A 457 18.75 11.50 7.94
C GLY A 457 17.46 11.29 7.14
N ILE A 458 16.55 12.27 7.13
CA ILE A 458 15.36 12.24 6.28
C ILE A 458 15.61 13.01 4.97
N PHE A 459 16.15 14.22 5.09
CA PHE A 459 16.47 15.12 3.97
C PHE A 459 17.99 15.27 3.83
N LEU A 460 18.49 15.37 2.59
CA LEU A 460 19.92 15.33 2.25
C LEU A 460 20.52 16.70 2.00
#